data_AF-A0A1H0NTI0-F1
#
_entry.id   AF-A0A1H0NTI0-F1
#
_cell.length_a   1.000
_cell.length_b   1.000
_cell.length_c   1.000
_cell.angle_alpha   90.00
_cell.angle_beta   90.00
_cell.angle_gamma   90.00
#
_symmetry.space_group_name_H-M   'P 1'
#
loop_
_entity.id
_entity.type
_entity.pdbx_description
1 polymer ?
#
loop_
_entity_poly.entity_id
_entity_poly.type
_entity_poly.pdbx_seq_one_letter_code
_entity_poly.pdbx_strand_id
1 'polypeptide(L)' 'MGKAKQQVDQSMSTVQTAVSSLQQALISAEKPENKTKIENAISSLNVACQSLSTFQD' A
#
# COMPACT_ATOMS: atom_id res chain seq x y z
N MET A 1 21.72 -8.37 -6.67
CA MET A 1 20.35 -8.28 -6.13
C MET A 1 19.85 -9.70 -5.97
N GLY A 2 19.68 -10.18 -4.75
CA GLY A 2 19.14 -11.51 -4.54
C GLY A 2 17.64 -11.57 -4.86
N LYS A 3 17.14 -12.78 -5.07
CA LYS A 3 15.78 -13.02 -5.60
C LYS A 3 14.70 -12.45 -4.69
N ALA A 4 14.93 -12.42 -3.36
CA ALA A 4 13.94 -11.89 -2.44
C ALA A 4 13.82 -10.36 -2.56
N LYS A 5 14.93 -9.63 -2.76
CA LYS A 5 14.89 -8.17 -2.98
C LYS A 5 14.07 -7.81 -4.22
N GLN A 6 14.23 -8.57 -5.31
CA GLN A 6 13.44 -8.36 -6.52
C GLN A 6 11.94 -8.62 -6.29
N GLN A 7 11.59 -9.66 -5.54
CA GLN A 7 10.19 -9.97 -5.19
C GLN A 7 9.58 -8.90 -4.27
N VAL A 8 10.37 -8.38 -3.32
CA VAL A 8 9.97 -7.28 -2.44
C VAL A 8 9.73 -6.01 -3.26
N ASP A 9 10.63 -5.66 -4.18
CA ASP A 9 10.49 -4.48 -5.05
C ASP A 9 9.27 -4.57 -5.97
N GLN A 10 9.02 -5.75 -6.54
CA GLN A 10 7.83 -6.01 -7.35
C GLN A 10 6.55 -5.86 -6.50
N SER A 11 6.55 -6.44 -5.30
CA SER A 11 5.41 -6.37 -4.38
C SER A 11 5.12 -4.93 -3.95
N MET A 12 6.16 -4.13 -3.65
CA MET A 12 6.02 -2.71 -3.32
C MET A 12 5.38 -1.92 -4.47
N SER A 13 5.74 -2.22 -5.72
CA SER A 13 5.14 -1.59 -6.90
C SER A 13 3.63 -1.91 -7.02
N THR A 14 3.26 -3.17 -6.74
CA THR A 14 1.85 -3.58 -6.68
C THR A 14 1.09 -2.86 -5.56
N VAL A 15 1.70 -2.75 -4.37
CA VAL A 15 1.09 -2.05 -3.24
C VAL A 15 0.89 -0.56 -3.53
N GLN A 16 1.85 0.12 -4.17
CA GLN A 16 1.69 1.52 -4.57
C GLN A 16 0.52 1.73 -5.54
N THR A 17 0.33 0.79 -6.47
CA THR A 17 -0.84 0.79 -7.37
C THR A 17 -2.14 0.64 -6.58
N ALA A 18 -2.17 -0.30 -5.62
CA ALA A 18 -3.33 -0.50 -4.75
C ALA A 18 -3.65 0.75 -3.89
N VAL A 19 -2.63 1.39 -3.32
CA VAL A 19 -2.79 2.64 -2.56
C VAL A 19 -3.39 3.74 -3.44
N SER A 20 -2.93 3.89 -4.68
CA SER A 20 -3.47 4.88 -5.61
C SER A 20 -4.95 4.63 -5.93
N SER A 21 -5.35 3.37 -6.15
CA SER A 21 -6.74 2.99 -6.35
C SER A 21 -7.60 3.22 -5.11
N LEU A 22 -7.07 2.94 -3.92
CA LEU A 22 -7.75 3.19 -2.65
C LEU A 22 -7.93 4.70 -2.38
N GLN A 23 -6.96 5.53 -2.75
CA GLN A 23 -7.10 6.99 -2.64
C GLN A 23 -8.23 7.52 -3.53
N GLN A 24 -8.40 6.99 -4.74
CA GLN A 24 -9.54 7.33 -5.59
C GLN A 24 -10.85 6.86 -4.96
N ALA A 25 -10.89 5.63 -4.43
CA ALA A 25 -12.06 5.10 -3.73
C ALA A 25 -12.43 5.93 -2.48
N LEU A 26 -11.44 6.48 -1.76
CA LEU A 26 -11.66 7.36 -0.61
C LEU A 26 -12.41 8.63 -1.00
N ILE A 27 -12.05 9.22 -2.15
CA ILE A 27 -12.69 10.42 -2.69
C ILE A 27 -14.14 10.11 -3.09
N SER A 28 -14.38 8.95 -3.70
CA SER A 28 -15.72 8.53 -4.15
C SER A 28 -16.61 7.96 -3.04
N ALA A 29 -16.06 7.58 -1.89
CA ALA A 29 -16.83 6.98 -0.82
C ALA A 29 -17.75 8.03 -0.16
N GLU A 30 -19.05 7.74 -0.06
CA GLU A 30 -20.02 8.64 0.58
C GLU A 30 -20.15 8.36 2.07
N LYS A 31 -20.14 7.08 2.45
CA LYS A 31 -20.33 6.65 3.84
C LYS A 31 -19.06 6.90 4.67
N PRO A 32 -19.14 7.64 5.80
CA PRO A 32 -17.98 7.91 6.65
C PRO A 32 -17.26 6.63 7.11
N GLU A 33 -18.01 5.59 7.47
CA GLU A 33 -17.46 4.28 7.84
C GLU A 33 -16.59 3.64 6.75
N ASN A 34 -16.95 3.85 5.48
CA ASN A 34 -16.19 3.32 4.35
C ASN A 34 -14.93 4.15 4.12
N LYS A 35 -15.00 5.47 4.29
CA LYS A 35 -13.81 6.34 4.26
C LYS A 35 -12.80 5.90 5.32
N THR A 36 -13.24 5.70 6.56
CA THR A 36 -12.38 5.24 7.65
C THR A 36 -11.75 3.88 7.36
N LYS A 37 -12.50 2.92 6.80
CA LYS A 37 -11.95 1.61 6.38
C LYS A 37 -10.87 1.76 5.30
N ILE A 38 -11.09 2.63 4.31
CA ILE A 38 -10.13 2.88 3.23
C ILE A 38 -8.88 3.58 3.75
N GLU A 39 -9.02 4.60 4.60
CA GLU A 39 -7.90 5.28 5.26
C GLU A 39 -7.04 4.32 6.09
N ASN A 40 -7.68 3.45 6.87
CA ASN A 40 -6.98 2.43 7.66
C ASN A 40 -6.21 1.44 6.77
N ALA A 41 -6.79 1.03 5.63
CA ALA A 41 -6.13 0.17 4.66
C ALA A 41 -4.91 0.84 4.04
N ILE A 42 -5.04 2.10 3.58
CA ILE A 42 -3.94 2.89 3.04
C ILE A 42 -2.81 3.02 4.06
N SER A 43 -3.14 3.34 5.32
CA SER A 43 -2.15 3.46 6.39
C SER A 43 -1.38 2.16 6.61
N SER A 44 -2.07 1.03 6.65
CA SER A 44 -1.45 -0.29 6.85
C SER A 44 -0.52 -0.67 5.70
N LEU A 45 -0.93 -0.40 4.46
CA LEU A 45 -0.11 -0.63 3.26
C LEU A 45 1.13 0.27 3.23
N ASN A 46 1.00 1.54 3.62
CA ASN A 46 2.13 2.46 3.70
C ASN A 46 3.15 2.02 4.76
N VAL A 47 2.70 1.55 5.93
CA VAL A 47 3.59 1.00 6.97
C VAL A 47 4.34 -0.25 6.46
N ALA A 48 3.65 -1.13 5.73
CA ALA A 48 4.29 -2.28 5.10
C ALA A 48 5.36 -1.85 4.08
N CYS A 49 5.04 -0.91 3.19
CA CYS A 49 6.01 -0.36 2.23
C CYS A 49 7.21 0.30 2.91
N GLN A 50 7.01 1.07 3.99
CA GLN A 50 8.11 1.68 4.73
C GLN A 50 9.03 0.63 5.36
N SER A 51 8.44 -0.41 5.97
CA SER A 51 9.22 -1.52 6.56
C SER A 51 10.05 -2.23 5.49
N LEU A 52 9.45 -2.49 4.32
CA LEU A 52 10.10 -3.15 3.19
C LEU A 52 11.11 -2.27 2.44
N SER A 53 11.00 -0.95 2.53
CA SER A 53 11.95 -0.02 1.87
C SER A 53 13.39 -0.17 2.38
N THR A 54 13.55 -0.67 3.60
CA THR A 54 14.84 -0.94 4.25
C THR A 54 15.32 -2.38 4.07
N PHE A 55 14.53 -3.24 3.40
CA PHE A 55 14.88 -4.64 3.20
C PHE A 55 16.15 -4.78 2.36
N GLN A 56 17.12 -5.50 2.91
CA GLN A 56 18.36 -5.89 2.25
C GLN A 56 18.44 -7.42 2.27
N ASP A 57 18.60 -8.04 1.10
CA ASP A 57 18.75 -9.50 0.90
C ASP A 57 20.23 -9.88 0.89
#